data_AF-A0A1H6KHZ1-F1
#
_entry.id   AF-A0A1H6KHZ1-F1
#
_cell.length_a   1.000
_cell.length_b   1.000
_cell.length_c   1.000
_cell.angle_alpha   90.00
_cell.angle_beta   90.00
_cell.angle_gamma   90.00
#
_symmetry.space_group_name_H-M   'P 1'
#
loop_
_entity.id
_entity.type
_entity.pdbx_description
1 polymer ?
#
loop_
_entity_poly.entity_id
_entity_poly.type
_entity_poly.pdbx_seq_one_letter_code
_entity_poly.pdbx_strand_id
1 'polypeptide(L)'
;MQRKTITLTPQQDEWVKAQVASGQFGNDSEYIRHLVRQDQMRQQAKAELGDILDQALASGVSESSPLDIWQAALMRHKSKC
;
A
#
# COMPACT_ATOMS: atom_id res chain seq x y z
N MET A 1 -12.15 -16.43 16.35
CA MET A 1 -10.72 -16.10 16.14
C MET A 1 -9.92 -17.39 16.22
N GLN A 2 -8.95 -17.63 15.33
CA GLN A 2 -8.05 -18.79 15.43
C GLN A 2 -6.72 -18.39 16.10
N ARG A 3 -6.22 -19.23 17.02
CA ARG A 3 -4.95 -19.02 17.70
C ARG A 3 -3.82 -19.64 16.88
N LYS A 4 -2.74 -18.89 16.66
CA LYS A 4 -1.48 -19.38 16.08
C LYS A 4 -0.36 -19.17 17.08
N THR A 5 0.52 -20.16 17.22
CA THR A 5 1.79 -20.01 17.94
C THR A 5 2.85 -19.58 16.94
N ILE A 6 3.62 -18.54 17.27
CA ILE A 6 4.66 -17.98 16.41
C ILE A 6 5.93 -17.89 17.26
N THR A 7 7.06 -18.30 16.70
CA THR A 7 8.37 -18.14 17.34
C THR A 7 9.03 -16.87 16.83
N LEU A 8 9.50 -16.03 17.75
CA LEU A 8 10.22 -14.80 17.46
C LEU A 8 11.68 -14.94 17.88
N THR A 9 12.57 -14.21 17.22
CA THR A 9 13.93 -14.05 17.73
C THR A 9 13.92 -13.21 19.01
N PRO A 10 14.96 -13.30 19.88
CA PRO A 10 15.03 -12.48 21.09
C PRO A 10 14.88 -10.98 20.81
N GLN A 11 15.52 -10.49 19.74
CA GLN A 11 15.44 -9.10 19.32
C GLN A 11 14.01 -8.70 18.89
N GLN A 12 13.30 -9.58 18.19
CA GLN A 12 11.92 -9.32 17.78
C GLN A 12 10.98 -9.29 18.99
N ASP A 13 11.17 -10.19 19.95
CA ASP A 13 10.40 -10.21 21.20
C ASP A 13 10.59 -8.93 22.02
N GLU A 14 11.85 -8.47 22.19
CA GLU A 14 12.16 -7.20 22.84
C GLU A 14 11.49 -6.01 22.13
N TRP A 15 11.53 -6.01 20.79
CA TRP A 15 10.87 -4.98 20.00
C TRP A 15 9.36 -4.98 20.22
N VAL A 16 8.70 -6.14 20.16
CA VAL A 16 7.25 -6.27 20.39
C VAL A 16 6.89 -5.76 21.79
N LYS A 17 7.65 -6.16 22.82
CA LYS A 17 7.45 -5.71 24.20
C LYS A 17 7.59 -4.19 24.34
N ALA A 18 8.55 -3.56 23.66
CA ALA A 18 8.71 -2.12 23.68
C ALA A 18 7.49 -1.39 23.06
N GLN A 19 6.90 -1.95 21.99
CA GLN A 19 5.70 -1.37 21.37
C GLN A 19 4.49 -1.47 22.30
N VAL A 20 4.32 -2.60 23.01
CA VAL A 20 3.27 -2.76 24.02
C VAL A 20 3.51 -1.82 25.20
N ALA A 21 4.74 -1.74 25.71
CA ALA A 21 5.11 -0.87 26.82
C ALA A 21 4.92 0.63 26.51
N SER A 22 4.96 1.03 25.24
CA SER A 22 4.64 2.40 24.82
C SER A 22 3.17 2.79 25.03
N GLY A 23 2.29 1.82 25.33
CA GLY A 23 0.86 2.03 25.53
C GLY A 23 0.02 2.06 24.25
N GLN A 24 0.64 1.92 23.08
CA GLN A 24 -0.06 1.89 21.79
C GLN A 24 -0.83 0.58 21.54
N PHE A 25 -0.43 -0.52 22.20
CA PHE A 25 -1.04 -1.83 22.06
C PHE A 25 -1.22 -2.44 23.44
N GLY A 26 -2.36 -3.11 23.69
CA GLY A 26 -2.64 -3.73 24.99
C GLY A 26 -1.94 -5.08 25.19
N ASN A 27 -1.45 -5.71 24.12
CA ASN A 27 -0.73 -6.99 24.15
C ASN A 27 0.00 -7.26 22.81
N ASP A 28 0.87 -8.27 22.83
CA ASP A 28 1.65 -8.71 21.68
C ASP A 28 0.77 -9.08 20.48
N SER A 29 -0.34 -9.78 20.72
CA SER A 29 -1.25 -10.22 19.66
C SER A 29 -1.90 -9.05 18.91
N GLU A 30 -2.15 -7.92 19.58
CA GLU A 30 -2.64 -6.70 18.93
C GLU A 30 -1.60 -6.08 18.02
N TYR A 31 -0.35 -6.01 18.48
CA TYR A 31 0.74 -5.48 17.69
C TYR A 31 1.03 -6.37 16.47
N ILE A 32 1.07 -7.69 16.63
CA ILE A 32 1.25 -8.63 15.51
C ILE A 32 0.09 -8.50 14.51
N ARG A 33 -1.17 -8.40 14.97
CA ARG A 33 -2.31 -8.16 14.07
C ARG A 33 -2.23 -6.82 13.35
N HIS A 34 -1.65 -5.81 13.98
CA HIS A 34 -1.40 -4.52 13.35
C HIS A 34 -0.34 -4.64 12.24
N LEU A 35 0.76 -5.35 12.47
CA LEU A 35 1.78 -5.61 11.46
C LEU A 35 1.22 -6.39 10.26
N VAL A 36 0.41 -7.42 10.50
CA VAL A 36 -0.25 -8.18 9.42
C VAL A 36 -1.14 -7.27 8.57
N ARG A 37 -1.91 -6.37 9.19
CA ARG A 37 -2.73 -5.40 8.46
C ARG A 37 -1.89 -4.45 7.62
N GLN A 38 -0.80 -3.91 8.17
CA GLN A 38 0.10 -3.07 7.40
C GLN A 38 0.71 -3.80 6.20
N ASP A 39 1.10 -5.06 6.38
CA ASP A 39 1.64 -5.87 5.31
C ASP A 39 0.61 -6.13 4.21
N GLN A 40 -0.63 -6.49 4.58
CA GLN A 40 -1.73 -6.63 3.63
C GLN A 40 -1.99 -5.35 2.83
N MET A 41 -2.00 -4.18 3.50
CA MET A 41 -2.17 -2.90 2.82
C MET A 41 -1.03 -2.61 1.83
N ARG A 42 0.23 -2.89 2.21
CA ARG A 42 1.38 -2.71 1.31
C ARG A 42 1.31 -3.66 0.12
N GLN A 43 0.93 -4.92 0.34
CA GLN A 43 0.78 -5.91 -0.73
C GLN A 43 -0.35 -5.50 -1.69
N GLN A 44 -1.49 -5.05 -1.17
CA GLN A 44 -2.59 -4.56 -1.99
C GLN A 44 -2.18 -3.36 -2.84
N ALA A 45 -1.51 -2.37 -2.26
CA ALA A 45 -1.03 -1.20 -2.99
C ALA A 45 -0.02 -1.57 -4.09
N LYS A 46 0.85 -2.56 -3.84
CA LYS A 46 1.78 -3.08 -4.85
C LYS A 46 1.05 -3.78 -5.99
N ALA A 47 0.04 -4.59 -5.67
CA ALA A 47 -0.75 -5.28 -6.67
C ALA A 47 -1.51 -4.28 -7.57
N GLU A 48 -2.18 -3.30 -6.97
CA GLU A 48 -2.89 -2.24 -7.70
C GLU A 48 -1.96 -1.43 -8.61
N LEU A 49 -0.77 -1.07 -8.12
CA LEU A 49 0.23 -0.41 -8.96
C LEU A 49 0.70 -1.30 -10.11
N GLY A 50 0.92 -2.60 -9.85
CA GLY A 50 1.26 -3.58 -10.87
C GLY A 50 0.21 -3.64 -11.98
N ASP A 51 -1.07 -3.77 -11.60
CA ASP A 51 -2.18 -3.83 -12.55
C ASP A 51 -2.28 -2.57 -13.42
N ILE A 52 -2.04 -1.38 -12.85
CA ILE A 52 -2.02 -0.11 -13.58
C ILE A 52 -0.85 -0.08 -14.58
N LEU A 53 0.33 -0.54 -14.16
CA LEU A 53 1.51 -0.57 -15.02
C LEU A 53 1.33 -1.56 -16.16
N ASP A 54 0.78 -2.74 -15.90
CA ASP A 54 0.51 -3.74 -16.93
C ASP A 54 -0.50 -3.21 -17.97
N GLN A 55 -1.57 -2.54 -17.51
CA GLN A 55 -2.52 -1.87 -18.41
C GLN A 55 -1.85 -0.76 -19.23
N ALA A 56 -1.00 0.06 -18.60
CA ALA A 56 -0.29 1.14 -19.29
C ALA A 56 0.68 0.59 -20.34
N LEU A 57 1.44 -0.46 -20.03
CA LEU A 57 2.35 -1.12 -20.97
C LEU A 57 1.58 -1.76 -22.13
N ALA A 58 0.46 -2.43 -21.84
CA ALA A 58 -0.40 -3.01 -22.87
C ALA A 58 -1.04 -1.95 -23.79
N SER A 59 -1.24 -0.72 -23.29
CA SER A 59 -1.78 0.39 -24.09
C SER A 59 -0.79 0.95 -25.12
N GLY A 60 0.49 0.57 -25.04
CA GLY A 60 1.55 1.02 -25.93
C GLY A 60 2.05 2.43 -25.61
N VAL A 61 3.00 2.91 -26.42
CA VAL A 61 3.58 4.24 -26.25
C VAL A 61 2.69 5.27 -26.94
N SER A 62 2.33 6.33 -26.22
CA SER A 62 1.59 7.44 -26.80
C SER A 62 2.48 8.26 -27.74
N GLU A 63 1.95 8.59 -28.92
CA GLU A 63 2.58 9.53 -29.86
C GLU A 63 2.28 11.01 -29.51
N SER A 64 1.44 11.28 -28.50
CA SER A 64 1.06 12.63 -28.12
C SER A 64 2.23 13.37 -27.47
N SER A 65 2.49 14.60 -27.92
CA SER A 65 3.44 15.48 -27.25
C SER A 65 2.86 16.04 -25.93
N PRO A 66 3.70 16.53 -25.02
CA PRO A 66 3.22 17.21 -23.80
C PRO A 66 2.24 18.37 -24.10
N LEU A 67 2.43 19.07 -25.22
CA LEU A 67 1.55 20.17 -25.62
C LEU A 67 0.17 19.66 -26.06
N ASP A 68 0.12 18.54 -26.78
CA ASP A 68 -1.14 17.89 -27.18
C ASP A 68 -1.93 17.41 -25.96
N ILE A 69 -1.24 16.80 -24.98
CA ILE A 69 -1.82 16.34 -23.72
C ILE A 69 -2.42 17.52 -22.94
N TRP A 70 -1.68 18.64 -22.87
CA TRP A 70 -2.13 19.86 -22.20
C TRP A 70 -3.38 20.45 -22.84
N GLN A 71 -3.40 20.60 -24.18
CA GLN A 71 -4.56 21.10 -24.90
C GLN A 71 -5.77 20.18 -24.74
N ALA A 72 -5.57 18.86 -24.84
CA ALA A 72 -6.63 17.88 -24.62
C ALA A 72 -7.20 17.92 -23.20
N ALA A 73 -6.37 18.22 -22.19
CA ALA A 73 -6.84 18.41 -20.82
C ALA A 73 -7.70 19.67 -20.66
N LEU A 74 -7.28 20.81 -21.25
CA LEU A 74 -8.04 22.06 -21.23
C LEU A 74 -9.40 21.92 -21.93
N MET A 75 -9.44 21.26 -23.08
CA MET A 75 -10.69 21.01 -23.81
C MET A 75 -11.65 20.16 -22.98
N ARG A 76 -11.16 19.07 -22.36
CA ARG A 76 -11.98 18.22 -21.46
C ARG A 76 -12.52 18.99 -20.25
N HIS A 77 -11.75 19.91 -19.69
CA HIS A 77 -12.22 20.76 -18.58
C HIS A 77 -13.31 21.73 -19.04
N LYS A 78 -13.11 22.41 -20.17
CA LYS A 78 -14.09 23.36 -20.74
C LYS A 78 -15.42 22.68 -21.09
N SER A 79 -15.39 21.45 -21.61
CA SER A 79 -16.62 20.69 -21.93
C SER A 79 -17.40 20.20 -20.71
N LYS A 80 -16.82 20.24 -19.50
CA LYS A 80 -17.49 19.87 -18.24
C LYS A 80 -18.12 21.06 -17.52
N CYS A 81 -17.82 22.29 -17.92
CA CYS A 81 -18.43 23.52 -17.42
C CYS A 81 -19.57 23.95 -18.35
#